data_AF-A0A2S5KME1-F1
#
_entry.id   AF-A0A2S5KME1-F1
#
_cell.length_a   1.000
_cell.length_b   1.000
_cell.length_c   1.000
_cell.angle_alpha   90.00
_cell.angle_beta   90.00
_cell.angle_gamma   90.00
#
_symmetry.space_group_name_H-M   'P 1'
#
loop_
_entity.id
_entity.type
_entity.pdbx_description
1 polymer ?
#
loop_
_entity_poly.entity_id
_entity_poly.type
_entity_poly.pdbx_seq_one_letter_code
_entity_poly.pdbx_strand_id
1 'polypeptide(L)'
;MSKKTIVLTGITTTGTPHLGNYVGAIRPAIEASRNPDVSSFYFLADFHALIKCDEPARVYRSRQEIAATWLAMGLDPQVATFYRQSDIPEITELTWILTCLTAKGLMNRAHAYKASVDANQAAGNPDLDDGITMGLFSYPVLMAADILMFNANQVPVGKDQVQHIEMARDIAGRFNHTYAPLFTLPEAVVGEEGAVLSGLDGRKMSKSYNNTIPLFVEPDELRKLIYQIKTDSRMPGEPKDTEGSSLFEIYSAFADRQQRDAMAARFAAGDGWGELKEQLFEFLDAQLTAPRAEYKRLMADQGYLEQILRHGAEKARAYATPLMDEVRRAVGLNSFTAGLVQDDRQQGKKADKELTADEQAKLDAGKARAQEIARQREAEARQQAEAELQQLLEARSGDLAALAAELLDQHETASKKDKKALRLKLDIVEEWQQA
;
A
#
# COMPACT_ATOMS: atom_id res chain seq x y z
N MET A 1 6.45 11.85 28.73
CA MET A 1 6.97 10.74 27.90
C MET A 1 6.72 11.11 26.45
N SER A 2 7.70 10.94 25.56
CA SER A 2 7.50 11.14 24.13
C SER A 2 6.37 10.22 23.64
N LYS A 3 5.49 10.71 22.75
CA LYS A 3 4.45 9.88 22.14
C LYS A 3 5.15 8.87 21.23
N LYS A 4 5.06 7.57 21.55
CA LYS A 4 5.66 6.49 20.74
C LYS A 4 5.14 6.55 19.30
N THR A 5 5.99 6.24 18.34
CA THR A 5 5.61 6.12 16.93
C THR A 5 4.75 4.87 16.75
N ILE A 6 3.55 5.01 16.18
CA ILE A 6 2.68 3.88 15.86
C ILE A 6 3.07 3.36 14.48
N VAL A 7 3.50 2.10 14.44
CA VAL A 7 3.84 1.37 13.21
C VAL A 7 2.78 0.29 13.01
N LEU A 8 2.12 0.28 11.85
CA LEU A 8 1.05 -0.66 11.54
C LEU A 8 1.39 -1.50 10.31
N THR A 9 1.22 -2.81 10.41
CA THR A 9 1.47 -3.76 9.32
C THR A 9 0.30 -4.72 9.16
N GLY A 10 -0.31 -4.69 7.98
CA GLY A 10 -1.34 -5.65 7.58
C GLY A 10 -0.73 -6.92 6.99
N ILE A 11 -1.17 -8.06 7.50
CA ILE A 11 -0.70 -9.38 7.08
C ILE A 11 -1.81 -10.04 6.27
N THR A 12 -1.59 -10.19 4.97
CA THR A 12 -2.58 -10.82 4.08
C THR A 12 -2.75 -12.29 4.44
N THR A 13 -4.01 -12.71 4.59
CA THR A 13 -4.32 -14.09 4.99
C THR A 13 -4.57 -15.02 3.80
N THR A 14 -3.65 -15.06 2.84
CA THR A 14 -3.77 -15.90 1.63
C THR A 14 -2.67 -16.97 1.52
N GLY A 15 -2.91 -18.11 2.18
CA GLY A 15 -2.13 -19.34 2.09
C GLY A 15 -0.88 -19.37 2.98
N THR A 16 -0.20 -20.50 2.99
CA THR A 16 0.91 -20.79 3.93
C THR A 16 2.16 -19.92 3.67
N PRO A 17 2.81 -19.35 4.69
CA PRO A 17 4.09 -18.64 4.55
C PRO A 17 5.26 -19.51 4.08
N HIS A 18 6.18 -18.91 3.32
CA HIS A 18 7.42 -19.54 2.83
C HIS A 18 8.67 -18.76 3.26
N LEU A 19 9.87 -19.32 3.03
CA LEU A 19 11.15 -18.70 3.43
C LEU A 19 11.29 -17.26 2.93
N GLY A 20 10.89 -16.99 1.68
CA GLY A 20 10.86 -15.65 1.13
C GLY A 20 10.00 -14.66 1.92
N ASN A 21 8.84 -15.07 2.46
CA ASN A 21 8.03 -14.20 3.34
C ASN A 21 8.75 -13.95 4.67
N TYR A 22 9.41 -14.96 5.21
CA TYR A 22 10.14 -14.83 6.46
C TYR A 22 11.27 -13.81 6.35
N VAL A 23 12.14 -13.99 5.36
CA VAL A 23 13.31 -13.13 5.12
C VAL A 23 12.88 -11.71 4.73
N GLY A 24 11.92 -11.58 3.83
CA GLY A 24 11.54 -10.28 3.26
C GLY A 24 10.58 -9.45 4.11
N ALA A 25 9.83 -10.06 5.04
CA ALA A 25 8.80 -9.34 5.79
C ALA A 25 8.69 -9.73 7.27
N ILE A 26 8.59 -11.01 7.60
CA ILE A 26 8.26 -11.44 8.98
C ILE A 26 9.43 -11.15 9.93
N ARG A 27 10.67 -11.53 9.58
CA ARG A 27 11.84 -11.30 10.44
C ARG A 27 12.09 -9.81 10.69
N PRO A 28 12.19 -8.94 9.65
CA PRO A 28 12.38 -7.50 9.88
C PRO A 28 11.26 -6.89 10.72
N ALA A 29 10.01 -7.34 10.53
CA ALA A 29 8.88 -6.86 11.33
C ALA A 29 9.01 -7.27 12.81
N ILE A 30 9.35 -8.52 13.10
CA ILE A 30 9.56 -9.00 14.48
C ILE A 30 10.74 -8.25 15.13
N GLU A 31 11.84 -8.05 14.42
CA GLU A 31 12.99 -7.30 14.92
C GLU A 31 12.62 -5.84 15.22
N ALA A 32 11.93 -5.17 14.31
CA ALA A 32 11.45 -3.80 14.50
C ALA A 32 10.47 -3.67 15.67
N SER A 33 9.66 -4.70 15.95
CA SER A 33 8.71 -4.71 17.07
C SER A 33 9.37 -4.62 18.45
N ARG A 34 10.67 -4.91 18.54
CA ARG A 34 11.43 -4.86 19.80
C ARG A 34 11.92 -3.45 20.16
N ASN A 35 11.74 -2.47 19.27
CA ASN A 35 12.13 -1.09 19.55
C ASN A 35 11.21 -0.46 20.61
N PRO A 36 11.73 -0.05 21.78
CA PRO A 36 10.91 0.50 22.86
C PRO A 36 10.23 1.84 22.50
N ASP A 37 10.73 2.57 21.51
CA ASP A 37 10.17 3.85 21.05
C ASP A 37 9.00 3.68 20.05
N VAL A 38 8.74 2.45 19.63
CA VAL A 38 7.68 2.09 18.67
C VAL A 38 6.54 1.37 19.40
N SER A 39 5.31 1.62 18.94
CA SER A 39 4.14 0.81 19.26
C SER A 39 3.71 0.07 18.00
N SER A 40 4.03 -1.22 17.92
CA SER A 40 3.77 -2.03 16.73
C SER A 40 2.39 -2.67 16.77
N PHE A 41 1.66 -2.52 15.66
CA PHE A 41 0.37 -3.15 15.41
C PHE A 41 0.52 -4.10 14.21
N TYR A 42 0.24 -5.37 14.45
CA TYR A 42 0.22 -6.40 13.41
C TYR A 42 -1.19 -6.98 13.35
N PHE A 43 -1.77 -7.07 12.16
CA PHE A 43 -3.11 -7.62 12.05
C PHE A 43 -3.26 -8.59 10.90
N LEU A 44 -4.05 -9.62 11.13
CA LEU A 44 -4.48 -10.55 10.10
C LEU A 44 -5.60 -9.88 9.30
N ALA A 45 -5.31 -9.50 8.06
CA ALA A 45 -6.22 -8.81 7.15
C ALA A 45 -7.24 -9.79 6.54
N ASP A 46 -8.14 -10.31 7.37
CA ASP A 46 -9.08 -11.36 7.01
C ASP A 46 -10.35 -10.89 6.29
N PHE A 47 -10.76 -9.62 6.41
CA PHE A 47 -11.75 -9.05 5.49
C PHE A 47 -11.17 -8.87 4.08
N HIS A 48 -9.91 -8.43 3.98
CA HIS A 48 -9.25 -8.29 2.67
C HIS A 48 -9.07 -9.63 1.95
N ALA A 49 -8.94 -10.74 2.69
CA ALA A 49 -8.82 -12.07 2.08
C ALA A 49 -10.06 -12.46 1.25
N LEU A 50 -11.25 -11.99 1.66
CA LEU A 50 -12.51 -12.27 0.96
C LEU A 50 -12.58 -11.68 -0.45
N ILE A 51 -11.71 -10.70 -0.78
CA ILE A 51 -11.65 -10.09 -2.12
C ILE A 51 -11.07 -11.07 -3.14
N LYS A 52 -10.17 -11.95 -2.71
CA LYS A 52 -9.40 -12.85 -3.59
C LYS A 52 -9.66 -14.33 -3.35
N CYS A 53 -10.39 -14.67 -2.30
CA CYS A 53 -10.64 -16.06 -1.89
C CYS A 53 -12.08 -16.20 -1.45
N ASP A 54 -12.83 -16.98 -2.21
CA ASP A 54 -14.22 -17.35 -1.99
C ASP A 54 -14.39 -18.67 -1.23
N GLU A 55 -13.29 -19.41 -0.99
CA GLU A 55 -13.26 -20.67 -0.24
C GLU A 55 -13.15 -20.44 1.29
N PRO A 56 -14.23 -20.64 2.09
CA PRO A 56 -14.22 -20.30 3.51
C PRO A 56 -13.23 -21.14 4.32
N ALA A 57 -13.10 -22.43 3.98
CA ALA A 57 -12.15 -23.33 4.64
C ALA A 57 -10.70 -22.88 4.44
N ARG A 58 -10.37 -22.33 3.27
CA ARG A 58 -9.04 -21.82 2.95
C ARG A 58 -8.73 -20.54 3.73
N VAL A 59 -9.69 -19.61 3.82
CA VAL A 59 -9.55 -18.40 4.65
C VAL A 59 -9.38 -18.76 6.12
N TYR A 60 -10.22 -19.66 6.64
CA TYR A 60 -10.13 -20.15 8.03
C TYR A 60 -8.76 -20.73 8.35
N ARG A 61 -8.31 -21.70 7.55
CA ARG A 61 -7.01 -22.37 7.74
C ARG A 61 -5.85 -21.39 7.63
N SER A 62 -5.87 -20.52 6.61
CA SER A 62 -4.81 -19.54 6.35
C SER A 62 -4.63 -18.57 7.52
N ARG A 63 -5.72 -18.11 8.15
CA ARG A 63 -5.67 -17.27 9.35
C ARG A 63 -4.92 -17.97 10.50
N GLN A 64 -5.19 -19.25 10.73
CA GLN A 64 -4.53 -20.04 11.77
C GLN A 64 -3.05 -20.24 11.46
N GLU A 65 -2.72 -20.69 10.24
CA GLU A 65 -1.34 -20.95 9.83
C GLU A 65 -0.47 -19.70 9.92
N ILE A 66 -0.98 -18.55 9.49
CA ILE A 66 -0.26 -17.29 9.54
C ILE A 66 -0.10 -16.81 10.98
N ALA A 67 -1.14 -16.89 11.80
CA ALA A 67 -1.05 -16.50 13.21
C ALA A 67 0.01 -17.33 13.95
N ALA A 68 -0.08 -18.66 13.81
CA ALA A 68 0.89 -19.58 14.39
C ALA A 68 2.30 -19.32 13.86
N THR A 69 2.44 -18.96 12.58
CA THR A 69 3.75 -18.65 11.99
C THR A 69 4.42 -17.45 12.63
N TRP A 70 3.71 -16.34 12.77
CA TRP A 70 4.29 -15.13 13.35
C TRP A 70 4.72 -15.35 14.81
N LEU A 71 3.89 -16.05 15.59
CA LEU A 71 4.21 -16.40 16.98
C LEU A 71 5.40 -17.37 17.07
N ALA A 72 5.40 -18.43 16.26
CA ALA A 72 6.49 -19.41 16.23
C ALA A 72 7.84 -18.83 15.81
N MET A 73 7.84 -17.80 14.95
CA MET A 73 9.04 -17.06 14.58
C MET A 73 9.45 -15.99 15.60
N GLY A 74 8.72 -15.85 16.71
CA GLY A 74 9.12 -15.03 17.85
C GLY A 74 8.48 -13.64 17.92
N LEU A 75 7.33 -13.42 17.26
CA LEU A 75 6.50 -12.24 17.55
C LEU A 75 6.01 -12.34 19.00
N ASP A 76 6.30 -11.33 19.82
CA ASP A 76 5.84 -11.27 21.21
C ASP A 76 4.51 -10.49 21.29
N PRO A 77 3.36 -11.15 21.56
CA PRO A 77 2.06 -10.50 21.67
C PRO A 77 1.88 -9.71 22.97
N GLN A 78 2.82 -9.81 23.92
CA GLN A 78 2.86 -8.93 25.10
C GLN A 78 3.38 -7.55 24.72
N VAL A 79 4.38 -7.49 23.83
CA VAL A 79 5.01 -6.26 23.33
C VAL A 79 4.23 -5.64 22.18
N ALA A 80 3.87 -6.43 21.17
CA ALA A 80 3.15 -5.96 19.99
C ALA A 80 1.64 -6.21 20.09
N THR A 81 0.84 -5.31 19.54
CA THR A 81 -0.62 -5.51 19.42
C THR A 81 -0.89 -6.41 18.21
N PHE A 82 -1.21 -7.68 18.45
CA PHE A 82 -1.43 -8.69 17.40
C PHE A 82 -2.87 -9.21 17.37
N TYR A 83 -3.62 -8.91 16.31
CA TYR A 83 -5.07 -9.14 16.27
C TYR A 83 -5.59 -9.55 14.89
N ARG A 84 -6.88 -9.90 14.80
CA ARG A 84 -7.58 -10.09 13.52
C ARG A 84 -8.37 -8.85 13.14
N GLN A 85 -8.35 -8.49 11.86
CA GLN A 85 -9.15 -7.38 11.35
C GLN A 85 -10.63 -7.55 11.72
N SER A 86 -11.17 -8.77 11.57
CA SER A 86 -12.55 -9.12 11.88
C SER A 86 -12.94 -8.98 13.36
N ASP A 87 -11.98 -8.86 14.28
CA ASP A 87 -12.25 -8.70 15.71
C ASP A 87 -12.40 -7.23 16.13
N ILE A 88 -12.20 -6.29 15.21
CA ILE A 88 -12.32 -4.84 15.45
C ILE A 88 -13.54 -4.30 14.69
N PRO A 89 -14.75 -4.36 15.27
CA PRO A 89 -15.96 -3.91 14.58
C PRO A 89 -15.91 -2.43 14.17
N GLU A 90 -15.17 -1.60 14.92
CA GLU A 90 -14.98 -0.19 14.64
C GLU A 90 -14.37 0.06 13.24
N ILE A 91 -13.53 -0.85 12.72
CA ILE A 91 -12.95 -0.72 11.37
C ILE A 91 -14.03 -0.73 10.29
N THR A 92 -15.02 -1.62 10.39
CA THR A 92 -16.09 -1.71 9.38
C THR A 92 -17.00 -0.49 9.39
N GLU A 93 -17.26 0.06 10.57
CA GLU A 93 -18.03 1.29 10.70
C GLU A 93 -17.25 2.50 10.17
N LEU A 94 -15.97 2.62 10.54
CA LEU A 94 -15.10 3.67 9.99
C LEU A 94 -15.00 3.56 8.47
N THR A 95 -14.90 2.35 7.93
CA THR A 95 -14.87 2.11 6.48
C THR A 95 -16.06 2.77 5.80
N TRP A 96 -17.28 2.57 6.33
CA TRP A 96 -18.49 3.18 5.76
C TRP A 96 -18.45 4.71 5.80
N ILE A 97 -18.02 5.28 6.93
CA ILE A 97 -17.90 6.74 7.09
C ILE A 97 -16.89 7.31 6.08
N LEU A 98 -15.74 6.64 5.91
CA LEU A 98 -14.73 7.03 4.93
C LEU A 98 -15.22 6.85 3.49
N THR A 99 -16.04 5.82 3.21
CA THR A 99 -16.67 5.63 1.89
C THR A 99 -17.52 6.84 1.51
N CYS A 100 -18.33 7.38 2.42
CA CYS A 100 -19.17 8.56 2.15
C CYS A 100 -18.35 9.82 1.79
N LEU A 101 -17.09 9.90 2.22
CA LEU A 101 -16.18 11.00 1.90
C LEU A 101 -15.30 10.72 0.69
N THR A 102 -15.04 9.47 0.35
CA THR A 102 -14.04 9.13 -0.65
C THR A 102 -14.55 9.45 -2.06
N ALA A 103 -13.77 10.22 -2.83
CA ALA A 103 -14.15 10.50 -4.20
C ALA A 103 -14.09 9.22 -5.06
N LYS A 104 -15.15 8.91 -5.80
CA LYS A 104 -15.15 7.79 -6.77
C LYS A 104 -13.94 7.85 -7.71
N GLY A 105 -13.57 9.06 -8.16
CA GLY A 105 -12.41 9.26 -9.04
C GLY A 105 -11.07 8.79 -8.45
N LEU A 106 -10.92 8.80 -7.11
CA LEU A 106 -9.73 8.24 -6.45
C LEU A 106 -9.70 6.71 -6.64
N MET A 107 -10.84 6.03 -6.45
CA MET A 107 -10.96 4.57 -6.65
C MET A 107 -10.77 4.18 -8.11
N ASN A 108 -11.30 4.96 -9.06
CA ASN A 108 -11.08 4.75 -10.49
C ASN A 108 -9.59 4.73 -10.89
N ARG A 109 -8.70 5.35 -10.10
CA ARG A 109 -7.26 5.42 -10.38
C ARG A 109 -6.44 4.37 -9.62
N ALA A 110 -7.06 3.59 -8.73
CA ALA A 110 -6.37 2.56 -7.97
C ALA A 110 -5.77 1.51 -8.90
N HIS A 111 -4.50 1.15 -8.69
CA HIS A 111 -3.75 0.27 -9.60
C HIS A 111 -4.44 -1.09 -9.81
N ALA A 112 -4.99 -1.70 -8.75
CA ALA A 112 -5.65 -3.00 -8.84
C ALA A 112 -6.92 -2.97 -9.71
N TYR A 113 -7.73 -1.90 -9.59
CA TYR A 113 -8.91 -1.71 -10.42
C TYR A 113 -8.51 -1.47 -11.87
N LYS A 114 -7.60 -0.51 -12.10
CA LYS A 114 -7.09 -0.21 -13.45
C LYS A 114 -6.50 -1.42 -14.14
N ALA A 115 -5.69 -2.22 -13.46
CA ALA A 115 -5.09 -3.42 -14.04
C ALA A 115 -6.15 -4.45 -14.48
N SER A 116 -7.27 -4.54 -13.75
CA SER A 116 -8.37 -5.45 -14.10
C SER A 116 -9.15 -4.94 -15.32
N VAL A 117 -9.41 -3.62 -15.36
CA VAL A 117 -10.00 -2.94 -16.52
C VAL A 117 -9.11 -3.09 -17.76
N ASP A 118 -7.80 -2.86 -17.63
CA ASP A 118 -6.83 -2.97 -18.71
C ASP A 118 -6.76 -4.41 -19.24
N ALA A 119 -6.87 -5.42 -18.35
CA ALA A 119 -6.93 -6.83 -18.74
C ALA A 119 -8.21 -7.17 -19.54
N ASN A 120 -9.37 -6.67 -19.10
CA ASN A 120 -10.63 -6.82 -19.84
C ASN A 120 -10.56 -6.14 -21.21
N GLN A 121 -9.99 -4.94 -21.27
CA GLN A 121 -9.78 -4.21 -22.52
C GLN A 121 -8.86 -4.98 -23.48
N ALA A 122 -7.74 -5.51 -22.98
CA ALA A 122 -6.81 -6.31 -23.77
C ALA A 122 -7.44 -7.63 -24.27
N ALA A 123 -8.38 -8.19 -23.52
CA ALA A 123 -9.17 -9.36 -23.92
C ALA A 123 -10.31 -9.03 -24.91
N GLY A 124 -10.52 -7.76 -25.26
CA GLY A 124 -11.62 -7.32 -26.12
C GLY A 124 -12.99 -7.46 -25.48
N ASN A 125 -13.06 -7.47 -24.14
CA ASN A 125 -14.32 -7.57 -23.40
C ASN A 125 -15.13 -6.27 -23.57
N PRO A 126 -16.38 -6.31 -24.07
CA PRO A 126 -17.20 -5.11 -24.21
C PRO A 126 -17.59 -4.49 -22.86
N ASP A 127 -17.59 -5.28 -21.78
CA ASP A 127 -17.75 -4.79 -20.41
C ASP A 127 -16.38 -4.73 -19.73
N LEU A 128 -15.90 -3.52 -19.49
CA LEU A 128 -14.60 -3.30 -18.86
C LEU A 128 -14.60 -3.63 -17.36
N ASP A 129 -15.77 -3.67 -16.72
CA ASP A 129 -15.94 -4.01 -15.32
C ASP A 129 -16.31 -5.49 -15.11
N ASP A 130 -16.28 -6.33 -16.16
CA ASP A 130 -16.57 -7.76 -16.05
C ASP A 130 -15.63 -8.45 -15.03
N GLY A 131 -16.23 -9.24 -14.14
CA GLY A 131 -15.52 -9.90 -13.03
C GLY A 131 -14.98 -8.96 -11.93
N ILE A 132 -15.18 -7.65 -12.02
CA ILE A 132 -14.72 -6.68 -11.01
C ILE A 132 -15.78 -6.53 -9.92
N THR A 133 -15.45 -6.97 -8.70
CA THR A 133 -16.34 -6.84 -7.54
C THR A 133 -16.20 -5.47 -6.86
N MET A 134 -17.24 -5.04 -6.13
CA MET A 134 -17.15 -3.87 -5.25
C MET A 134 -16.07 -4.02 -4.17
N GLY A 135 -15.76 -5.26 -3.76
CA GLY A 135 -14.64 -5.55 -2.86
C GLY A 135 -13.31 -5.12 -3.49
N LEU A 136 -13.03 -5.54 -4.73
CA LEU A 136 -11.82 -5.14 -5.46
C LEU A 136 -11.76 -3.63 -5.72
N PHE A 137 -12.90 -3.00 -6.02
CA PHE A 137 -12.96 -1.57 -6.27
C PHE A 137 -12.78 -0.73 -4.99
N SER A 138 -13.29 -1.21 -3.85
CA SER A 138 -13.43 -0.40 -2.62
C SER A 138 -12.45 -0.75 -1.50
N TYR A 139 -11.67 -1.83 -1.62
CA TYR A 139 -10.73 -2.21 -0.56
C TYR A 139 -9.68 -1.15 -0.18
N PRO A 140 -9.28 -0.19 -1.05
CA PRO A 140 -8.39 0.88 -0.58
C PRO A 140 -9.03 1.75 0.52
N VAL A 141 -10.36 1.85 0.57
CA VAL A 141 -11.08 2.53 1.66
C VAL A 141 -11.04 1.71 2.95
N LEU A 142 -11.22 0.39 2.85
CA LEU A 142 -11.07 -0.52 4.00
C LEU A 142 -9.63 -0.49 4.55
N MET A 143 -8.63 -0.49 3.66
CA MET A 143 -7.23 -0.37 4.04
C MET A 143 -6.94 0.99 4.70
N ALA A 144 -7.53 2.08 4.19
CA ALA A 144 -7.45 3.38 4.86
C ALA A 144 -8.07 3.32 6.26
N ALA A 145 -9.22 2.67 6.43
CA ALA A 145 -9.82 2.48 7.75
C ALA A 145 -8.92 1.68 8.70
N ASP A 146 -8.29 0.60 8.22
CA ASP A 146 -7.32 -0.18 9.01
C ASP A 146 -6.17 0.69 9.55
N ILE A 147 -5.65 1.59 8.72
CA ILE A 147 -4.52 2.47 9.07
C ILE A 147 -4.98 3.59 10.02
N LEU A 148 -6.08 4.26 9.69
CA LEU A 148 -6.55 5.47 10.37
C LEU A 148 -7.20 5.16 11.72
N MET A 149 -7.78 3.96 11.90
CA MET A 149 -8.39 3.56 13.18
C MET A 149 -7.38 3.51 14.34
N PHE A 150 -6.09 3.37 14.03
CA PHE A 150 -5.02 3.39 15.02
C PHE A 150 -4.13 4.62 14.92
N ASN A 151 -4.48 5.58 14.06
CA ASN A 151 -3.68 6.78 13.81
C ASN A 151 -2.21 6.46 13.53
N ALA A 152 -1.96 5.43 12.70
CA ALA A 152 -0.61 4.97 12.41
C ALA A 152 0.25 6.09 11.81
N ASN A 153 1.45 6.26 12.36
CA ASN A 153 2.42 7.22 11.84
C ASN A 153 3.14 6.64 10.63
N GLN A 154 3.49 5.36 10.70
CA GLN A 154 4.30 4.68 9.71
C GLN A 154 3.65 3.36 9.31
N VAL A 155 3.63 3.07 8.01
CA VAL A 155 3.09 1.83 7.46
C VAL A 155 4.16 1.19 6.58
N PRO A 156 4.86 0.14 7.07
CA PRO A 156 5.83 -0.59 6.29
C PRO A 156 5.16 -1.30 5.12
N VAL A 157 5.58 -0.97 3.90
CA VAL A 157 4.96 -1.49 2.67
C VAL A 157 5.97 -1.71 1.55
N GLY A 158 5.64 -2.59 0.62
CA GLY A 158 6.36 -2.70 -0.66
C GLY A 158 6.15 -1.48 -1.54
N LYS A 159 7.06 -1.25 -2.49
CA LYS A 159 6.99 -0.15 -3.47
C LYS A 159 5.66 -0.14 -4.24
N ASP A 160 5.09 -1.32 -4.48
CA ASP A 160 3.82 -1.53 -5.18
C ASP A 160 2.58 -1.10 -4.37
N GLN A 161 2.71 -0.91 -3.06
CA GLN A 161 1.60 -0.53 -2.17
C GLN A 161 1.70 0.93 -1.67
N VAL A 162 2.68 1.71 -2.14
CA VAL A 162 2.83 3.13 -1.77
C VAL A 162 1.58 3.93 -2.15
N GLN A 163 0.96 3.62 -3.29
CA GLN A 163 -0.28 4.26 -3.72
C GLN A 163 -1.39 4.13 -2.67
N HIS A 164 -1.50 2.98 -2.00
CA HIS A 164 -2.53 2.78 -0.96
C HIS A 164 -2.32 3.71 0.24
N ILE A 165 -1.07 3.99 0.59
CA ILE A 165 -0.75 4.92 1.67
C ILE A 165 -1.06 6.35 1.26
N GLU A 166 -0.76 6.74 0.01
CA GLU A 166 -1.16 8.04 -0.53
C GLU A 166 -2.69 8.21 -0.54
N MET A 167 -3.43 7.17 -0.93
CA MET A 167 -4.89 7.17 -0.88
C MET A 167 -5.42 7.30 0.55
N ALA A 168 -4.81 6.62 1.53
CA ALA A 168 -5.17 6.75 2.93
C ALA A 168 -4.91 8.18 3.47
N ARG A 169 -3.80 8.81 3.05
CA ARG A 169 -3.49 10.22 3.37
C ARG A 169 -4.52 11.19 2.77
N ASP A 170 -4.91 11.00 1.51
CA ASP A 170 -5.92 11.82 0.85
C ASP A 170 -7.28 11.71 1.56
N ILE A 171 -7.69 10.49 1.91
CA ILE A 171 -8.94 10.22 2.64
C ILE A 171 -8.89 10.86 4.03
N ALA A 172 -7.79 10.70 4.77
CA ALA A 172 -7.59 11.33 6.08
C ALA A 172 -7.64 12.86 5.99
N GLY A 173 -6.93 13.45 5.03
CA GLY A 173 -6.93 14.90 4.81
C GLY A 173 -8.32 15.44 4.51
N ARG A 174 -9.10 14.72 3.70
CA ARG A 174 -10.48 15.09 3.39
C ARG A 174 -11.40 14.99 4.60
N PHE A 175 -11.29 13.92 5.39
CA PHE A 175 -12.03 13.80 6.65
C PHE A 175 -11.69 14.96 7.59
N ASN A 176 -10.39 15.22 7.79
CA ASN A 176 -9.91 16.26 8.71
C ASN A 176 -10.40 17.66 8.34
N HIS A 177 -10.40 17.97 7.04
CA HIS A 177 -10.92 19.23 6.53
C HIS A 177 -12.44 19.35 6.71
N THR A 178 -13.18 18.28 6.41
CA THR A 178 -14.65 18.28 6.41
C THR A 178 -15.20 18.29 7.84
N TYR A 179 -14.68 17.44 8.72
CA TYR A 179 -15.27 17.17 10.03
C TYR A 179 -14.40 17.67 11.18
N ALA A 180 -13.24 17.06 11.44
CA ALA A 180 -12.36 17.47 12.53
C ALA A 180 -10.98 16.85 12.35
N PRO A 181 -9.89 17.49 12.81
CA PRO A 181 -8.51 16.99 12.65
C PRO A 181 -8.21 15.80 13.57
N LEU A 182 -8.88 14.67 13.36
CA LEU A 182 -8.78 13.45 14.18
C LEU A 182 -7.75 12.46 13.65
N PHE A 183 -7.44 12.51 12.35
CA PHE A 183 -6.58 11.53 11.70
C PHE A 183 -5.16 12.04 11.45
N THR A 184 -4.18 11.23 11.82
CA THR A 184 -2.77 11.38 11.44
C THR A 184 -2.63 11.00 9.97
N LEU A 185 -1.83 11.75 9.21
CA LEU A 185 -1.51 11.40 7.83
C LEU A 185 -0.40 10.34 7.84
N PRO A 186 -0.67 9.08 7.48
CA PRO A 186 0.32 8.01 7.57
C PRO A 186 1.46 8.21 6.57
N GLU A 187 2.66 7.73 6.91
CA GLU A 187 3.82 7.72 6.02
C GLU A 187 4.16 6.30 5.58
N ALA A 188 4.44 6.12 4.28
CA ALA A 188 4.90 4.83 3.77
C ALA A 188 6.35 4.62 4.18
N VAL A 189 6.64 3.49 4.82
CA VAL A 189 8.02 3.08 5.09
C VAL A 189 8.38 1.99 4.09
N VAL A 190 9.11 2.38 3.06
CA VAL A 190 9.63 1.44 2.07
C VAL A 190 11.01 1.01 2.55
N GLY A 191 11.16 -0.25 2.94
CA GLY A 191 12.47 -0.80 3.28
C GLY A 191 13.42 -0.76 2.08
N GLU A 192 14.74 -0.72 2.32
CA GLU A 192 15.71 -1.17 1.31
C GLU A 192 15.26 -2.55 0.84
N GLU A 193 15.22 -2.78 -0.49
CA GLU A 193 14.58 -3.96 -1.10
C GLU A 193 14.79 -5.22 -0.26
N GLY A 194 13.78 -5.57 0.54
CA GLY A 194 13.90 -6.67 1.50
C GLY A 194 14.35 -7.89 0.71
N ALA A 195 15.46 -8.50 1.14
CA ALA A 195 16.22 -9.47 0.35
C ALA A 195 15.26 -10.43 -0.37
N VAL A 196 15.13 -10.24 -1.69
CA VAL A 196 14.20 -10.99 -2.51
C VAL A 196 14.81 -12.37 -2.70
N LEU A 197 14.33 -13.32 -1.90
CA LEU A 197 14.92 -14.65 -1.88
C LEU A 197 14.61 -15.40 -3.19
N SER A 198 15.63 -15.98 -3.81
CA SER A 198 15.46 -16.93 -4.90
C SER A 198 14.68 -18.19 -4.46
N GLY A 199 13.84 -18.69 -5.36
CA GLY A 199 13.12 -19.95 -5.23
C GLY A 199 13.91 -21.14 -5.78
N LEU A 200 13.25 -22.29 -5.85
CA LEU A 200 13.83 -23.56 -6.30
C LEU A 200 14.42 -23.51 -7.72
N ASP A 201 13.93 -22.60 -8.55
CA ASP A 201 14.28 -22.47 -9.97
C ASP A 201 15.18 -21.27 -10.29
N GLY A 202 15.61 -20.52 -9.26
CA GLY A 202 16.42 -19.31 -9.37
C GLY A 202 15.66 -18.02 -9.68
N ARG A 203 14.35 -18.08 -9.90
CA ARG A 203 13.50 -16.87 -9.95
C ARG A 203 13.13 -16.45 -8.52
N LYS A 204 12.60 -15.23 -8.35
CA LYS A 204 12.01 -14.80 -7.07
C LYS A 204 11.08 -15.88 -6.50
N MET A 205 11.24 -16.20 -5.22
CA MET A 205 10.38 -17.16 -4.53
C MET A 205 8.93 -16.64 -4.48
N SER A 206 8.02 -17.35 -5.14
CA SER A 206 6.59 -16.99 -5.24
C SER A 206 5.71 -18.22 -5.42
N LYS A 207 4.56 -18.23 -4.73
CA LYS A 207 3.53 -19.26 -4.90
C LYS A 207 3.06 -19.38 -6.35
N SER A 208 2.98 -18.27 -7.09
CA SER A 208 2.57 -18.25 -8.50
C SER A 208 3.55 -18.96 -9.44
N TYR A 209 4.81 -19.09 -9.05
CA TYR A 209 5.83 -19.80 -9.82
C TYR A 209 6.01 -21.25 -9.36
N ASN A 210 5.29 -21.67 -8.31
CA ASN A 210 5.42 -22.98 -7.69
C ASN A 210 6.89 -23.35 -7.35
N ASN A 211 7.66 -22.35 -6.89
CA ASN A 211 9.09 -22.47 -6.62
C ASN A 211 9.43 -22.18 -5.13
N THR A 212 8.47 -22.36 -4.23
CA THR A 212 8.58 -21.98 -2.82
C THR A 212 9.10 -23.10 -1.93
N ILE A 213 9.80 -22.74 -0.86
CA ILE A 213 10.05 -23.62 0.29
C ILE A 213 9.15 -23.15 1.44
N PRO A 214 8.08 -23.87 1.79
CA PRO A 214 7.21 -23.48 2.90
C PRO A 214 7.98 -23.51 4.23
N LEU A 215 7.64 -22.61 5.16
CA LEU A 215 8.45 -22.37 6.35
C LEU A 215 8.44 -23.55 7.33
N PHE A 216 7.31 -24.25 7.46
CA PHE A 216 7.11 -25.34 8.43
C PHE A 216 6.67 -26.64 7.75
N VAL A 217 7.51 -27.14 6.83
CA VAL A 217 7.40 -28.53 6.35
C VAL A 217 8.17 -29.49 7.26
N GLU A 218 7.87 -30.78 7.19
CA GLU A 218 8.64 -31.82 7.88
C GLU A 218 10.08 -31.90 7.35
N PRO A 219 11.06 -32.38 8.14
CA PRO A 219 12.47 -32.48 7.73
C PRO A 219 12.66 -33.19 6.39
N ASP A 220 11.98 -34.32 6.17
CA ASP A 220 12.09 -35.09 4.92
C ASP A 220 11.61 -34.30 3.69
N GLU A 221 10.54 -33.51 3.85
CA GLU A 221 10.02 -32.64 2.81
C GLU A 221 10.92 -31.43 2.57
N LEU A 222 11.46 -30.82 3.64
CA LEU A 222 12.45 -29.74 3.54
C LEU A 222 13.66 -30.21 2.74
N ARG A 223 14.21 -31.38 3.08
CA ARG A 223 15.33 -32.00 2.37
C ARG A 223 14.99 -32.21 0.91
N LYS A 224 13.83 -32.82 0.61
CA LYS A 224 13.37 -33.04 -0.77
C LYS A 224 13.25 -31.73 -1.57
N LEU A 225 12.75 -30.65 -0.96
CA LEU A 225 12.63 -29.34 -1.62
C LEU A 225 14.01 -28.71 -1.87
N ILE A 226 14.92 -28.76 -0.89
CA ILE A 226 16.29 -28.26 -1.04
C ILE A 226 17.03 -28.99 -2.17
N TYR A 227 16.82 -30.30 -2.29
CA TYR A 227 17.42 -31.08 -3.37
C TYR A 227 16.89 -30.71 -4.77
N GLN A 228 15.72 -30.07 -4.87
CA GLN A 228 15.17 -29.55 -6.13
C GLN A 228 15.75 -28.19 -6.54
N ILE A 229 16.52 -27.52 -5.67
CA ILE A 229 17.16 -26.25 -6.04
C ILE A 229 18.03 -26.47 -7.28
N LYS A 230 17.77 -25.68 -8.33
CA LYS A 230 18.50 -25.75 -9.58
C LYS A 230 19.95 -25.33 -9.37
N THR A 231 20.87 -26.16 -9.84
CA THR A 231 22.32 -25.92 -9.85
C THR A 231 22.84 -26.08 -11.29
N ASP A 232 24.14 -25.85 -11.50
CA ASP A 232 24.79 -26.09 -12.78
C ASP A 232 25.37 -27.53 -12.88
N SER A 233 26.08 -27.79 -13.98
CA SER A 233 26.69 -29.10 -14.29
C SER A 233 28.12 -29.28 -13.78
N ARG A 234 28.63 -28.38 -12.93
CA ARG A 234 29.99 -28.52 -12.37
C ARG A 234 30.11 -29.77 -11.49
N MET A 235 31.17 -30.54 -11.70
CA MET A 235 31.49 -31.76 -10.98
C MET A 235 32.06 -31.48 -9.58
N PRO A 236 32.06 -32.47 -8.67
CA PRO A 236 32.85 -32.39 -7.43
C PRO A 236 34.35 -32.16 -7.74
N GLY A 237 34.98 -31.26 -7.00
CA GLY A 237 36.34 -30.78 -7.21
C GLY A 237 36.45 -29.53 -8.10
N GLU A 238 35.40 -29.18 -8.85
CA GLU A 238 35.37 -27.93 -9.64
C GLU A 238 34.87 -26.76 -8.79
N PRO A 239 35.62 -25.64 -8.68
CA PRO A 239 35.19 -24.45 -7.95
C PRO A 239 33.86 -23.88 -8.44
N LYS A 240 33.02 -23.44 -7.49
CA LYS A 240 31.66 -22.95 -7.72
C LYS A 240 31.54 -21.48 -7.33
N ASP A 241 30.77 -20.72 -8.10
CA ASP A 241 30.49 -19.31 -7.79
C ASP A 241 29.35 -19.20 -6.79
N THR A 242 29.48 -18.27 -5.85
CA THR A 242 28.41 -17.90 -4.91
C THR A 242 27.42 -16.91 -5.53
N GLU A 243 27.90 -16.06 -6.44
CA GLU A 243 27.07 -15.10 -7.16
C GLU A 243 26.08 -15.83 -8.08
N GLY A 244 24.80 -15.44 -8.00
CA GLY A 244 23.71 -16.07 -8.76
C GLY A 244 23.31 -17.47 -8.28
N SER A 245 23.93 -18.01 -7.23
CA SER A 245 23.55 -19.30 -6.65
C SER A 245 22.40 -19.14 -5.65
N SER A 246 21.22 -19.64 -6.01
CA SER A 246 20.06 -19.66 -5.10
C SER A 246 20.34 -20.44 -3.82
N LEU A 247 21.18 -21.47 -3.87
CA LEU A 247 21.59 -22.24 -2.70
C LEU A 247 22.37 -21.35 -1.73
N PHE A 248 23.38 -20.63 -2.23
CA PHE A 248 24.19 -19.74 -1.41
C PHE A 248 23.38 -18.55 -0.88
N GLU A 249 22.48 -18.01 -1.70
CA GLU A 249 21.58 -16.92 -1.32
C GLU A 249 20.63 -17.34 -0.18
N ILE A 250 19.97 -18.50 -0.30
CA ILE A 250 19.10 -19.04 0.73
C ILE A 250 19.89 -19.29 2.02
N TYR A 251 21.08 -19.90 1.94
CA TYR A 251 21.94 -20.09 3.11
C TYR A 251 22.28 -18.75 3.78
N SER A 252 22.74 -17.79 2.97
CA SER A 252 23.17 -16.46 3.42
C SER A 252 22.08 -15.64 4.07
N ALA A 253 20.82 -15.90 3.72
CA ALA A 253 19.69 -15.20 4.32
C ALA A 253 19.45 -15.59 5.79
N PHE A 254 19.95 -16.74 6.24
CA PHE A 254 19.83 -17.24 7.62
C PHE A 254 21.17 -17.26 8.37
N ALA A 255 22.28 -17.20 7.63
CA ALA A 255 23.63 -17.29 8.16
C ALA A 255 24.20 -15.95 8.65
N ASP A 256 24.97 -16.00 9.73
CA ASP A 256 25.86 -14.91 10.12
C ASP A 256 27.06 -14.77 9.16
N ARG A 257 27.90 -13.76 9.38
CA ARG A 257 29.05 -13.50 8.51
C ARG A 257 30.02 -14.68 8.46
N GLN A 258 30.34 -15.29 9.59
CA GLN A 258 31.32 -16.39 9.66
C GLN A 258 30.79 -17.63 8.95
N GLN A 259 29.51 -17.95 9.14
CA GLN A 259 28.83 -19.05 8.47
C GLN A 259 28.80 -18.86 6.95
N ARG A 260 28.55 -17.62 6.46
CA ARG A 260 28.59 -17.30 5.03
C ARG A 260 29.99 -17.48 4.44
N ASP A 261 31.02 -16.99 5.12
CA ASP A 261 32.40 -17.13 4.68
C ASP A 261 32.82 -18.62 4.62
N ALA A 262 32.38 -19.43 5.59
CA ALA A 262 32.61 -20.87 5.59
C ALA A 262 31.92 -21.57 4.42
N MET A 263 30.64 -21.26 4.14
CA MET A 263 29.94 -21.82 2.98
C MET A 263 30.59 -21.37 1.66
N ALA A 264 31.05 -20.12 1.57
CA ALA A 264 31.75 -19.62 0.38
C ALA A 264 33.08 -20.37 0.16
N ALA A 265 33.81 -20.70 1.23
CA ALA A 265 35.03 -21.50 1.14
C ALA A 265 34.75 -22.92 0.61
N ARG A 266 33.62 -23.54 0.99
CA ARG A 266 33.18 -24.84 0.45
C ARG A 266 32.86 -24.79 -1.03
N PHE A 267 32.18 -23.73 -1.47
CA PHE A 267 31.96 -23.45 -2.90
C PHE A 267 33.28 -23.32 -3.67
N ALA A 268 34.23 -22.54 -3.14
CA ALA A 268 35.54 -22.33 -3.76
C ALA A 268 36.43 -23.59 -3.77
N ALA A 269 36.32 -24.43 -2.73
CA ALA A 269 37.01 -25.72 -2.65
C ALA A 269 36.47 -26.77 -3.63
N GLY A 270 35.29 -26.53 -4.21
CA GLY A 270 34.70 -27.36 -5.24
C GLY A 270 33.84 -28.50 -4.70
N ASP A 271 33.33 -28.42 -3.48
CA ASP A 271 32.41 -29.41 -2.89
C ASP A 271 31.27 -29.76 -3.85
N GLY A 272 30.82 -31.02 -3.85
CA GLY A 272 29.77 -31.48 -4.74
C GLY A 272 28.43 -30.80 -4.44
N TRP A 273 27.59 -30.56 -5.47
CA TRP A 273 26.27 -29.93 -5.28
C TRP A 273 25.38 -30.70 -4.30
N GLY A 274 25.47 -32.03 -4.25
CA GLY A 274 24.74 -32.86 -3.28
C GLY A 274 25.16 -32.59 -1.84
N GLU A 275 26.45 -32.36 -1.59
CA GLU A 275 26.98 -32.05 -0.26
C GLU A 275 26.61 -30.63 0.17
N LEU A 276 26.70 -29.65 -0.74
CA LEU A 276 26.25 -28.27 -0.47
C LEU A 276 24.74 -28.21 -0.16
N LYS A 277 23.94 -29.03 -0.86
CA LYS A 277 22.49 -29.17 -0.59
C LYS A 277 22.23 -29.80 0.77
N GLU A 278 22.96 -30.85 1.14
CA GLU A 278 22.85 -31.45 2.47
C GLU A 278 23.23 -30.44 3.56
N GLN A 279 24.31 -29.69 3.37
CA GLN A 279 24.74 -28.65 4.31
C GLN A 279 23.69 -27.56 4.49
N LEU A 280 23.03 -27.14 3.40
CA LEU A 280 21.91 -26.19 3.46
C LEU A 280 20.71 -26.79 4.22
N PHE A 281 20.40 -28.06 3.97
CA PHE A 281 19.32 -28.76 4.68
C PHE A 281 19.59 -28.82 6.18
N GLU A 282 20.74 -29.33 6.61
CA GLU A 282 21.09 -29.43 8.03
C GLU A 282 21.05 -28.05 8.71
N PHE A 283 21.57 -27.02 8.03
CA PHE A 283 21.59 -25.66 8.56
C PHE A 283 20.17 -25.09 8.73
N LEU A 284 19.34 -25.15 7.69
CA LEU A 284 17.96 -24.64 7.77
C LEU A 284 17.11 -25.45 8.74
N ASP A 285 17.24 -26.78 8.76
CA ASP A 285 16.49 -27.63 9.66
C ASP A 285 16.82 -27.33 11.13
N ALA A 286 18.10 -27.11 11.44
CA ALA A 286 18.53 -26.70 12.77
C ALA A 286 17.90 -25.36 13.20
N GLN A 287 17.88 -24.37 12.30
CA GLN A 287 17.27 -23.05 12.55
C GLN A 287 15.75 -23.13 12.71
N LEU A 288 15.10 -24.03 11.98
CA LEU A 288 13.65 -24.16 11.95
C LEU A 288 13.11 -25.19 12.94
N THR A 289 13.94 -26.00 13.60
CA THR A 289 13.50 -27.08 14.49
C THR A 289 12.64 -26.55 15.65
N ALA A 290 13.12 -25.56 16.40
CA ALA A 290 12.37 -24.99 17.53
C ALA A 290 11.14 -24.21 17.05
N PRO A 291 11.23 -23.31 16.05
CA PRO A 291 10.05 -22.68 15.46
C PRO A 291 9.00 -23.66 14.92
N ARG A 292 9.42 -24.75 14.26
CA ARG A 292 8.52 -25.80 13.74
C ARG A 292 7.80 -26.52 14.87
N ALA A 293 8.50 -26.82 15.97
CA ALA A 293 7.88 -27.42 17.16
C ALA A 293 6.82 -26.50 17.78
N GLU A 294 7.14 -25.21 17.93
CA GLU A 294 6.19 -24.22 18.45
C GLU A 294 5.00 -24.01 17.52
N TYR A 295 5.23 -23.92 16.20
CA TYR A 295 4.17 -23.87 15.20
C TYR A 295 3.22 -25.06 15.33
N LYS A 296 3.74 -26.29 15.43
CA LYS A 296 2.92 -27.49 15.62
C LYS A 296 2.12 -27.44 16.92
N ARG A 297 2.73 -26.98 18.01
CA ARG A 297 2.05 -26.81 19.30
C ARG A 297 0.89 -25.82 19.19
N LEU A 298 1.11 -24.66 18.58
CA LEU A 298 0.10 -23.62 18.35
C LEU A 298 -1.04 -24.09 17.45
N MET A 299 -0.72 -24.87 16.40
CA MET A 299 -1.73 -25.43 15.49
C MET A 299 -2.57 -26.53 16.16
N ALA A 300 -1.99 -27.27 17.13
CA ALA A 300 -2.70 -28.27 17.92
C ALA A 300 -3.56 -27.65 19.04
N ASP A 301 -3.13 -26.52 19.62
CA ASP A 301 -3.84 -25.78 20.66
C ASP A 301 -4.51 -24.51 20.12
N GLN A 302 -5.59 -24.73 19.36
CA GLN A 302 -6.35 -23.63 18.76
C GLN A 302 -6.98 -22.70 19.80
N GLY A 303 -7.28 -23.22 21.00
CA GLY A 303 -7.84 -22.42 22.10
C GLY A 303 -6.85 -21.38 22.61
N TYR A 304 -5.58 -21.77 22.77
CA TYR A 304 -4.51 -20.84 23.14
C TYR A 304 -4.25 -19.79 22.04
N LEU A 305 -4.25 -20.19 20.77
CA LEU A 305 -4.10 -19.26 19.65
C LEU A 305 -5.25 -18.24 19.60
N GLU A 306 -6.49 -18.69 19.82
CA GLU A 306 -7.67 -17.82 19.92
C GLU A 306 -7.53 -16.83 21.08
N GLN A 307 -7.09 -17.30 22.26
CA GLN A 307 -6.88 -16.46 23.44
C GLN A 307 -5.87 -15.33 23.16
N ILE A 308 -4.75 -15.62 22.50
CA ILE A 308 -3.75 -14.61 22.13
C ILE A 308 -4.38 -13.54 21.23
N LEU A 309 -5.07 -13.96 20.16
CA LEU A 309 -5.67 -13.03 19.19
C LEU A 309 -6.79 -12.19 19.82
N ARG A 310 -7.59 -12.78 20.71
CA ARG A 310 -8.62 -12.04 21.47
C ARG A 310 -8.01 -11.02 22.40
N HIS A 311 -6.94 -11.36 23.11
CA HIS A 311 -6.23 -10.42 23.96
C HIS A 311 -5.61 -9.26 23.14
N GLY A 312 -5.04 -9.55 21.97
CA GLY A 312 -4.57 -8.51 21.06
C GLY A 312 -5.71 -7.63 20.52
N ALA A 313 -6.88 -8.21 20.26
CA ALA A 313 -8.07 -7.43 19.89
C ALA A 313 -8.56 -6.53 21.03
N GLU A 314 -8.51 -6.97 22.28
CA GLU A 314 -8.81 -6.12 23.46
C GLU A 314 -7.87 -4.92 23.52
N LYS A 315 -6.55 -5.14 23.35
CA LYS A 315 -5.56 -4.05 23.27
C LYS A 315 -5.86 -3.08 22.13
N ALA A 316 -6.18 -3.61 20.95
CA ALA A 316 -6.53 -2.80 19.78
C ALA A 316 -7.81 -1.98 20.02
N ARG A 317 -8.87 -2.58 20.59
CA ARG A 317 -10.14 -1.90 20.84
C ARG A 317 -10.03 -0.82 21.92
N ALA A 318 -9.12 -0.96 22.88
CA ALA A 318 -8.81 0.10 23.83
C ALA A 318 -8.32 1.39 23.13
N TYR A 319 -7.73 1.30 21.93
CA TYR A 319 -7.40 2.44 21.07
C TYR A 319 -8.55 2.82 20.12
N ALA A 320 -9.16 1.82 19.47
CA ALA A 320 -10.13 2.05 18.41
C ALA A 320 -11.45 2.63 18.92
N THR A 321 -11.99 2.12 20.03
CA THR A 321 -13.31 2.51 20.52
C THR A 321 -13.39 4.00 20.89
N PRO A 322 -12.44 4.59 21.67
CA PRO A 322 -12.47 6.02 21.97
C PRO A 322 -12.36 6.91 20.72
N LEU A 323 -11.49 6.56 19.78
CA LEU A 323 -11.35 7.31 18.51
C LEU A 323 -12.62 7.20 17.67
N MET A 324 -13.25 6.03 17.61
CA MET A 324 -14.50 5.84 16.88
C MET A 324 -15.62 6.67 17.49
N ASP A 325 -15.67 6.82 18.82
CA ASP A 325 -16.63 7.72 19.47
C ASP A 325 -16.39 9.20 19.12
N GLU A 326 -15.14 9.63 18.99
CA GLU A 326 -14.79 10.97 18.47
C GLU A 326 -15.23 11.14 17.02
N VAL A 327 -14.98 10.15 16.17
CA VAL A 327 -15.39 10.14 14.76
C VAL A 327 -16.91 10.24 14.66
N ARG A 328 -17.67 9.40 15.40
CA ARG A 328 -19.14 9.44 15.44
C ARG A 328 -19.66 10.82 15.81
N ARG A 329 -19.08 11.45 16.85
CA ARG A 329 -19.44 12.83 17.23
C ARG A 329 -19.15 13.82 16.11
N ALA A 330 -17.98 13.73 15.47
CA ALA A 330 -17.58 14.64 14.41
C ALA A 330 -18.47 14.55 13.16
N VAL A 331 -19.04 13.38 12.88
CA VAL A 331 -19.96 13.17 11.75
C VAL A 331 -21.45 13.29 12.13
N GLY A 332 -21.75 13.65 13.38
CA GLY A 332 -23.13 13.84 13.87
C GLY A 332 -23.90 12.55 14.16
N LEU A 333 -23.21 11.42 14.35
CA LEU A 333 -23.77 10.13 14.77
C LEU A 333 -23.65 9.91 16.28
N ASN A 334 -23.87 10.97 17.07
CA ASN A 334 -23.85 10.93 18.54
C ASN A 334 -25.27 10.96 19.13
N SER A 335 -25.36 10.73 20.44
CA SER A 335 -26.64 10.78 21.16
C SER A 335 -27.34 12.13 20.96
N PHE A 336 -28.64 12.11 20.68
CA PHE A 336 -29.48 13.31 20.60
C PHE A 336 -29.50 14.11 21.91
N THR A 337 -29.20 13.47 23.04
CA THR A 337 -29.12 14.13 24.37
C THR A 337 -27.79 14.83 24.61
N ALA A 338 -26.75 14.51 23.84
CA ALA A 338 -25.45 15.16 23.95
C ALA A 338 -25.41 16.52 23.21
N GLY A 339 -26.46 16.83 22.43
CA GLY A 339 -26.48 17.96 21.51
C GLY A 339 -25.58 17.72 20.28
N LEU A 340 -25.76 18.52 19.23
CA LEU A 340 -24.74 18.63 18.20
C LEU A 340 -23.51 19.28 18.85
N VAL A 341 -22.34 18.67 18.67
CA VAL A 341 -21.08 19.39 18.92
C VAL A 341 -21.13 20.61 18.00
N GLN A 342 -21.37 21.78 18.58
CA GLN A 342 -21.40 23.01 17.81
C GLN A 342 -20.01 23.13 17.20
N ASP A 343 -19.98 23.19 15.88
CA ASP A 343 -18.78 23.53 15.15
C ASP A 343 -18.40 24.95 15.59
N ASP A 344 -17.35 25.08 16.40
CA ASP A 344 -16.77 26.40 16.72
C ASP A 344 -16.32 27.13 15.45
N ARG A 345 -16.31 26.48 14.27
CA ARG A 345 -16.17 27.16 12.97
C ARG A 345 -17.38 28.00 12.57
N GLN A 346 -18.58 27.74 13.12
CA GLN A 346 -19.76 28.61 12.90
C GLN A 346 -19.90 29.71 13.97
N GLN A 347 -19.36 29.52 15.19
CA GLN A 347 -19.25 30.61 16.18
C GLN A 347 -18.00 31.48 15.99
N GLY A 348 -17.01 30.97 15.24
CA GLY A 348 -15.96 31.76 14.62
C GLY A 348 -16.49 32.63 13.49
N LYS A 349 -17.30 33.65 13.82
CA LYS A 349 -17.02 34.96 13.20
C LYS A 349 -15.52 35.14 13.33
N LYS A 350 -14.81 35.18 12.20
CA LYS A 350 -13.39 35.53 12.08
C LYS A 350 -12.94 36.37 13.27
N ALA A 351 -12.35 35.73 14.28
CA ALA A 351 -11.25 36.40 14.93
C ALA A 351 -10.19 36.37 13.84
N ASP A 352 -10.05 37.51 13.14
CA ASP A 352 -8.88 37.73 12.31
C ASP A 352 -7.69 37.40 13.22
N LYS A 353 -7.08 36.24 12.98
CA LYS A 353 -5.76 35.98 13.52
C LYS A 353 -4.92 37.03 12.82
N GLU A 354 -4.64 38.14 13.50
CA GLU A 354 -3.73 39.16 12.99
C GLU A 354 -2.46 38.42 12.61
N LEU A 355 -2.29 38.22 11.30
CA LEU A 355 -1.06 37.70 10.75
C LEU A 355 0.01 38.67 11.21
N THR A 356 1.11 38.15 11.76
CA THR A 356 2.27 39.01 12.01
C THR A 356 2.62 39.74 10.71
N ALA A 357 3.19 40.94 10.79
CA ALA A 357 3.52 41.73 9.60
C ALA A 357 4.30 40.90 8.55
N ASP A 358 5.15 39.99 9.01
CA ASP A 358 5.91 39.05 8.18
C ASP A 358 5.05 37.95 7.53
N GLU A 359 4.06 37.40 8.23
CA GLU A 359 3.14 36.40 7.68
C GLU A 359 2.17 37.03 6.67
N GLN A 360 1.70 38.25 6.94
CA GLN A 360 0.85 39.01 6.02
C GLN A 360 1.63 39.36 4.74
N ALA A 361 2.88 39.83 4.88
CA ALA A 361 3.75 40.13 3.74
C ALA A 361 4.05 38.87 2.89
N LYS A 362 4.26 37.70 3.51
CA LYS A 362 4.46 36.43 2.79
C LYS A 362 3.20 35.98 2.04
N LEU A 363 2.03 36.13 2.66
CA LEU A 363 0.76 35.79 2.03
C LEU A 363 0.47 36.70 0.83
N ASP A 364 0.69 38.01 0.97
CA ASP A 364 0.47 38.99 -0.09
C ASP A 364 1.48 38.82 -1.22
N ALA A 365 2.75 38.53 -0.91
CA ALA A 365 3.75 38.15 -1.91
C ALA A 365 3.37 36.85 -2.64
N GLY A 366 2.84 35.86 -1.93
CA GLY A 366 2.35 34.61 -2.51
C GLY A 366 1.17 34.82 -3.46
N LYS A 367 0.20 35.66 -3.07
CA LYS A 367 -0.94 36.05 -3.92
C LYS A 367 -0.50 36.85 -5.14
N ALA A 368 0.40 37.82 -4.97
CA ALA A 368 0.97 38.60 -6.07
C ALA A 368 1.71 37.69 -7.07
N ARG A 369 2.50 36.73 -6.58
CA ARG A 369 3.19 35.76 -7.43
C ARG A 369 2.21 34.83 -8.16
N ALA A 370 1.15 34.37 -7.50
CA ALA A 370 0.12 33.55 -8.14
C ALA A 370 -0.66 34.32 -9.22
N GLN A 371 -0.97 35.60 -8.97
CA GLN A 371 -1.60 36.49 -9.96
C GLN A 371 -0.68 36.77 -11.14
N GLU A 372 0.61 36.97 -10.91
CA GLU A 372 1.60 37.17 -11.97
C GLU A 372 1.75 35.91 -12.84
N ILE A 373 1.84 34.73 -12.23
CA ILE A 373 1.87 33.45 -12.96
C ILE A 373 0.59 33.25 -13.77
N ALA A 374 -0.57 33.63 -13.22
CA ALA A 374 -1.85 33.55 -13.95
C ALA A 374 -1.86 34.49 -15.17
N ARG A 375 -1.42 35.75 -15.01
CA ARG A 375 -1.30 36.71 -16.11
C ARG A 375 -0.32 36.24 -17.19
N GLN A 376 0.83 35.69 -16.79
CA GLN A 376 1.81 35.14 -17.73
C GLN A 376 1.22 33.99 -18.55
N ARG A 377 0.51 33.06 -17.89
CA ARG A 377 -0.18 31.95 -18.59
C ARG A 377 -1.28 32.42 -19.51
N GLU A 378 -2.04 33.45 -19.12
CA GLU A 378 -3.07 34.04 -19.99
C GLU A 378 -2.45 34.73 -21.21
N ALA A 379 -1.33 35.45 -21.02
CA ALA A 379 -0.59 36.08 -22.12
C ALA A 379 0.02 35.05 -23.07
N GLU A 380 0.65 33.99 -22.54
CA GLU A 380 1.20 32.89 -23.34
C GLU A 380 0.10 32.16 -24.13
N ALA A 381 -1.03 31.85 -23.47
CA ALA A 381 -2.16 31.20 -24.13
C ALA A 381 -2.77 32.07 -25.24
N ARG A 382 -2.85 33.39 -25.01
CA ARG A 382 -3.32 34.34 -26.02
C ARG A 382 -2.35 34.46 -27.18
N GLN A 383 -1.04 34.58 -26.93
CA GLN A 383 -0.02 34.64 -27.97
C GLN A 383 0.00 33.37 -28.83
N GLN A 384 -0.14 32.19 -28.21
CA GLN A 384 -0.25 30.93 -28.93
C GLN A 384 -1.52 30.88 -29.78
N ALA A 385 -2.66 31.32 -29.24
CA ALA A 385 -3.91 31.39 -29.99
C ALA A 385 -3.82 32.34 -31.19
N GLU A 386 -3.23 33.52 -31.02
CA GLU A 386 -2.99 34.48 -32.12
C GLU A 386 -2.10 33.89 -33.23
N ALA A 387 -1.02 33.19 -32.87
CA ALA A 387 -0.14 32.54 -33.84
C ALA A 387 -0.84 31.43 -34.63
N GLU A 388 -1.63 30.58 -33.94
CA GLU A 388 -2.44 29.54 -34.58
C GLU A 388 -3.50 30.16 -35.52
N LEU A 389 -4.15 31.24 -35.08
CA LEU A 389 -5.14 31.95 -35.88
C LEU A 389 -4.54 32.61 -37.12
N GLN A 390 -3.32 33.16 -37.04
CA GLN A 390 -2.62 33.72 -38.20
C GLN A 390 -2.34 32.66 -39.26
N GLN A 391 -1.84 31.48 -38.86
CA GLN A 391 -1.63 30.37 -39.79
C GLN A 391 -2.94 29.90 -40.45
N LEU A 392 -4.01 29.82 -39.65
CA LEU A 392 -5.33 29.47 -40.15
C LEU A 392 -5.88 30.53 -41.11
N LEU A 393 -5.64 31.81 -40.84
CA LEU A 393 -6.07 32.91 -41.69
C LEU A 393 -5.31 32.94 -43.02
N GLU A 394 -4.00 32.70 -43.00
CA GLU A 394 -3.15 32.57 -44.19
C GLU A 394 -3.61 31.41 -45.08
N ALA A 395 -3.91 30.25 -44.49
CA ALA A 395 -4.45 29.10 -45.21
C ALA A 395 -5.82 29.39 -45.88
N ARG A 396 -6.54 30.41 -45.40
CA ARG A 396 -7.82 30.90 -45.93
C ARG A 396 -7.66 32.17 -46.76
N SER A 397 -6.45 32.46 -47.24
CA SER A 397 -6.16 33.65 -48.07
C SER A 397 -6.62 34.98 -47.45
N GLY A 398 -6.62 35.07 -46.12
CA GLY A 398 -7.05 36.29 -45.40
C GLY A 398 -8.55 36.40 -45.14
N ASP A 399 -9.36 35.37 -45.43
CA ASP A 399 -10.81 35.40 -45.18
C ASP A 399 -11.13 35.21 -43.68
N LEU A 400 -11.25 36.34 -42.98
CA LEU A 400 -11.63 36.40 -41.57
C LEU A 400 -13.06 35.91 -41.28
N ALA A 401 -13.99 36.08 -42.23
CA ALA A 401 -15.38 35.68 -42.04
C ALA A 401 -15.52 34.15 -42.11
N ALA A 402 -14.80 33.52 -43.05
CA ALA A 402 -14.74 32.06 -43.13
C ALA A 402 -14.09 31.44 -41.89
N LEU A 403 -13.00 32.05 -41.38
CA LEU A 403 -12.34 31.58 -40.16
C LEU A 403 -13.26 31.68 -38.94
N ALA A 404 -13.98 32.80 -38.79
CA ALA A 404 -14.93 33.00 -37.69
C ALA A 404 -16.06 31.96 -37.70
N ALA A 405 -16.65 31.69 -38.87
CA ALA A 405 -17.73 30.71 -39.02
C ALA A 405 -17.30 29.29 -38.63
N GLU A 406 -16.08 28.89 -39.01
CA GLU A 406 -15.54 27.57 -38.69
C GLU A 406 -15.22 27.40 -37.19
N LEU A 407 -14.65 28.43 -36.57
CA LEU A 407 -14.40 28.41 -35.12
C LEU A 407 -15.69 28.36 -34.32
N LEU A 408 -16.76 29.01 -34.82
CA LEU A 408 -18.08 28.97 -34.20
C LEU A 408 -18.66 27.55 -34.23
N ASP A 409 -18.60 26.89 -35.40
CA ASP A 409 -19.07 25.50 -35.58
C ASP A 409 -18.28 24.50 -34.72
N GLN A 410 -16.95 24.66 -34.66
CA GLN A 410 -16.09 23.89 -33.76
C GLN A 410 -16.46 24.13 -32.28
N HIS A 411 -16.77 25.37 -31.89
CA HIS A 411 -17.15 25.69 -30.51
C HIS A 411 -18.51 25.10 -30.12
N GLU A 412 -19.48 25.04 -31.04
CA GLU A 412 -20.79 24.44 -30.81
C GLU A 412 -20.69 22.94 -30.57
N THR A 413 -19.86 22.26 -31.36
CA THR A 413 -19.66 20.79 -31.34
C THR A 413 -18.61 20.31 -30.33
N ALA A 414 -17.80 21.22 -29.77
CA ALA A 414 -16.70 20.89 -28.85
C ALA A 414 -17.15 20.38 -27.46
N SER A 415 -16.28 19.60 -26.83
CA SER A 415 -16.42 19.17 -25.44
C SER A 415 -16.33 20.36 -24.46
N LYS A 416 -16.90 20.23 -23.24
CA LYS A 416 -16.79 21.29 -22.21
C LYS A 416 -15.35 21.72 -21.91
N LYS A 417 -14.37 20.84 -22.13
CA LYS A 417 -12.94 21.11 -21.90
C LYS A 417 -12.35 22.03 -22.97
N ASP A 418 -12.79 21.89 -24.22
CA ASP A 418 -12.17 22.56 -25.37
C ASP A 418 -12.84 23.91 -25.70
N LYS A 419 -14.08 24.11 -25.24
CA LYS A 419 -14.83 25.37 -25.42
C LYS A 419 -14.10 26.60 -24.90
N LYS A 420 -13.33 26.51 -23.81
CA LYS A 420 -12.59 27.67 -23.27
C LYS A 420 -11.51 28.18 -24.23
N ALA A 421 -10.78 27.27 -24.89
CA ALA A 421 -9.74 27.64 -25.84
C ALA A 421 -10.34 28.19 -27.15
N LEU A 422 -11.42 27.57 -27.62
CA LEU A 422 -12.16 28.04 -28.80
C LEU A 422 -12.83 29.40 -28.56
N ARG A 423 -13.33 29.66 -27.35
CA ARG A 423 -13.86 30.97 -26.97
C ARG A 423 -12.81 32.06 -27.03
N LEU A 424 -11.61 31.81 -26.47
CA LEU A 424 -10.48 32.75 -26.58
C LEU A 424 -10.13 33.07 -28.04
N LYS A 425 -10.11 32.05 -28.91
CA LYS A 425 -9.86 32.24 -30.34
C LYS A 425 -10.95 33.07 -31.02
N LEU A 426 -12.23 32.84 -30.69
CA LEU A 426 -13.35 33.64 -31.19
C LEU A 426 -13.23 35.10 -30.75
N ASP A 427 -12.93 35.35 -29.47
CA ASP A 427 -12.75 36.71 -28.94
C ASP A 427 -11.62 37.46 -29.69
N ILE A 428 -10.49 36.79 -29.98
CA ILE A 428 -9.38 37.36 -30.76
C ILE A 428 -9.81 37.67 -32.21
N VAL A 429 -10.55 36.77 -32.85
CA VAL A 429 -11.05 36.99 -34.23
C VAL A 429 -12.06 38.14 -34.27
N GLU A 430 -12.93 38.27 -33.27
CA GLU A 430 -13.83 39.42 -33.12
C GLU A 430 -13.05 40.73 -32.96
N GLU A 431 -11.98 40.73 -32.16
CA GLU A 431 -11.08 41.90 -32.05
C GLU A 431 -10.42 42.26 -33.39
N TRP A 432 -9.96 41.26 -34.16
CA TRP A 432 -9.37 41.50 -35.49
C TRP A 432 -10.38 42.00 -36.53
N GLN A 433 -11.68 41.68 -36.37
CA GLN A 433 -12.73 42.24 -37.22
C GLN A 433 -13.04 43.71 -36.89
N GLN A 434 -12.71 44.15 -35.67
CA GLN A 434 -12.95 45.51 -35.18
C GLN A 434 -11.74 46.45 -35.35
N ALA A 435 -10.54 45.89 -35.53
CA ALA A 435 -9.29 46.61 -35.80
C ALA A 435 -9.13 46.94 -37.29
#